data_AF-A0A7V5LH37-F1
#
_entry.id   AF-A0A7V5LH37-F1
#
_cell.length_a   1.000
_cell.length_b   1.000
_cell.length_c   1.000
_cell.angle_alpha   90.00
_cell.angle_beta   90.00
_cell.angle_gamma   90.00
#
_symmetry.space_group_name_H-M   'P 1'
#
loop_
_entity.id
_entity.type
_entity.pdbx_description
1 polymer ?
#
loop_
_entity_poly.entity_id
_entity_poly.type
_entity_poly.pdbx_seq_one_letter_code
_entity_poly.pdbx_strand_id
1 'polypeptide(L)'
;MPVFRPFKAYRPKPEFAAKVAAKPYDVLSSEEAREEAKDNPLSFLHVGKPEIDLDPTIDLYDPRVYEKGRENLMKLIDDGVLVQDPEPYFYVWSQTMGGRTQIGLVGCASVDDYWNDKIKKHEKTRKDKEEDRCNHVRYTNAHTGPIFLTYRDNP
;
A
#
# COMPACT_ATOMS: atom_id res chain seq x y z
N MET A 1 23.82 -4.92 10.26
CA MET A 1 22.86 -5.13 9.15
C MET A 1 21.46 -4.90 9.69
N PRO A 2 20.60 -4.13 9.01
CA PRO A 2 19.22 -3.94 9.46
C PRO A 2 18.47 -5.26 9.58
N VAL A 3 17.58 -5.37 10.55
CA VAL A 3 16.68 -6.51 10.74
C VAL A 3 15.61 -6.50 9.65
N PHE A 4 15.52 -7.61 8.92
CA PHE A 4 14.55 -7.83 7.86
C PHE A 4 13.89 -9.20 8.06
N ARG A 5 12.55 -9.24 8.11
CA ARG A 5 11.79 -10.45 8.49
C ARG A 5 10.68 -10.77 7.49
N PRO A 6 10.34 -12.06 7.32
CA PRO A 6 9.19 -12.47 6.52
C PRO A 6 7.88 -12.14 7.24
N PHE A 7 6.77 -12.12 6.51
CA PHE A 7 5.42 -11.88 7.07
C PHE A 7 4.36 -12.64 6.28
N LYS A 8 3.15 -12.78 6.85
CA LYS A 8 1.98 -13.36 6.17
C LYS A 8 1.21 -12.26 5.45
N ALA A 9 1.44 -12.09 4.15
CA ALA A 9 0.75 -11.07 3.36
C ALA A 9 -0.68 -11.49 3.04
N TYR A 10 -1.59 -10.51 2.99
CA TYR A 10 -2.80 -10.61 2.18
C TYR A 10 -2.46 -10.19 0.75
N ARG A 11 -2.67 -11.07 -0.22
CA ARG A 11 -2.39 -10.80 -1.63
C ARG A 11 -3.52 -11.28 -2.52
N PRO A 12 -3.72 -10.67 -3.69
CA PRO A 12 -4.77 -11.11 -4.58
C PRO A 12 -4.50 -12.52 -5.09
N LYS A 13 -5.57 -13.29 -5.29
CA LYS A 13 -5.47 -14.52 -6.09
C LYS A 13 -4.98 -14.16 -7.51
N PRO A 14 -4.22 -15.05 -8.18
CA PRO A 14 -3.65 -14.77 -9.50
C PRO A 14 -4.65 -14.22 -10.52
N GLU A 15 -5.88 -14.75 -10.54
CA GLU A 15 -6.96 -14.34 -11.44
C GLU A 15 -7.50 -12.92 -11.18
N PHE A 16 -7.25 -12.35 -9.99
CA PHE A 16 -7.67 -11.00 -9.63
C PHE A 16 -6.53 -9.99 -9.60
N ALA A 17 -5.26 -10.45 -9.66
CA ALA A 17 -4.09 -9.59 -9.46
C ALA A 17 -4.08 -8.34 -10.34
N ALA A 18 -4.38 -8.49 -11.64
CA ALA A 18 -4.43 -7.37 -12.57
C ALA A 18 -5.59 -6.38 -12.30
N LYS A 19 -6.71 -6.86 -11.74
CA LYS A 19 -7.86 -6.02 -11.40
C LYS A 19 -7.66 -5.28 -10.08
N VAL A 20 -6.93 -5.88 -9.14
CA VAL A 20 -6.61 -5.25 -7.86
C VAL A 20 -5.52 -4.20 -8.01
N ALA A 21 -4.55 -4.41 -8.89
CA ALA A 21 -3.46 -3.45 -9.10
C ALA A 21 -3.98 -2.03 -9.38
N ALA A 22 -3.39 -1.05 -8.70
CA ALA A 22 -3.75 0.36 -8.78
C ALA A 22 -2.50 1.23 -8.84
N LYS A 23 -2.64 2.43 -9.42
CA LYS A 23 -1.61 3.47 -9.31
C LYS A 23 -1.46 3.93 -7.86
N PRO A 24 -0.30 4.50 -7.48
CA PRO A 24 -0.12 5.14 -6.19
C PRO A 24 -1.21 6.21 -5.93
N TYR A 25 -1.62 6.34 -4.66
CA TYR A 25 -2.72 7.22 -4.26
C TYR A 25 -2.41 8.71 -4.44
N ASP A 26 -1.14 9.06 -4.53
CA ASP A 26 -0.59 10.42 -4.59
C ASP A 26 -0.29 10.89 -6.01
N VAL A 27 -0.46 10.04 -7.03
CA VAL A 27 -0.31 10.40 -8.45
C VAL A 27 -1.63 10.63 -9.18
N LEU A 28 -2.76 10.55 -8.46
CA LEU A 28 -4.11 10.77 -8.99
C LEU A 28 -4.88 11.74 -8.09
N SER A 29 -5.60 12.67 -8.73
CA SER A 29 -6.71 13.38 -8.07
C SER A 29 -7.86 12.42 -7.75
N SER A 30 -8.77 12.83 -6.86
CA SER A 30 -9.97 12.04 -6.54
C SER A 30 -10.90 11.87 -7.74
N GLU A 31 -10.94 12.84 -8.66
CA GLU A 31 -11.74 12.74 -9.89
C GLU A 31 -11.14 11.72 -10.87
N GLU A 32 -9.83 11.79 -11.13
CA GLU A 32 -9.13 10.81 -11.97
C GLU A 32 -9.23 9.40 -11.38
N ALA A 33 -9.12 9.27 -10.05
CA ALA A 33 -9.26 7.98 -9.37
C ALA A 33 -10.68 7.40 -9.45
N ARG A 34 -11.74 8.24 -9.38
CA ARG A 34 -13.13 7.81 -9.61
C ARG A 34 -13.31 7.28 -11.03
N GLU A 35 -12.83 8.04 -12.02
CA GLU A 35 -12.93 7.65 -13.43
C GLU A 35 -12.13 6.36 -13.73
N GLU A 36 -10.94 6.21 -13.14
CA GLU A 36 -10.10 5.02 -13.32
C GLU A 36 -10.71 3.77 -12.64
N ALA A 37 -11.41 3.92 -11.53
CA ALA A 37 -12.00 2.81 -10.77
C ALA A 37 -13.45 2.46 -11.16
N LYS A 38 -14.15 3.32 -11.92
CA LYS A 38 -15.62 3.23 -12.13
C LYS A 38 -16.13 1.86 -12.60
N ASP A 39 -15.38 1.19 -13.48
CA ASP A 39 -15.76 -0.10 -14.08
C ASP A 39 -14.97 -1.28 -13.46
N ASN A 40 -14.20 -1.02 -12.40
CA ASN A 40 -13.35 -1.99 -11.74
C ASN A 40 -13.55 -1.97 -10.22
N PRO A 41 -14.59 -2.64 -9.70
CA PRO A 41 -14.89 -2.67 -8.27
C PRO A 41 -13.82 -3.38 -7.43
N LEU A 42 -12.86 -4.07 -8.06
CA LEU A 42 -11.75 -4.72 -7.37
C LEU A 42 -10.52 -3.82 -7.27
N SER A 43 -10.52 -2.64 -7.90
CA SER A 43 -9.38 -1.72 -7.89
C SER A 43 -8.96 -1.40 -6.47
N PHE A 44 -7.67 -1.50 -6.17
CA PHE A 44 -7.17 -1.11 -4.85
C PHE A 44 -7.26 0.41 -4.62
N LEU A 45 -7.65 1.22 -5.61
CA LEU A 45 -8.01 2.63 -5.40
C LEU A 45 -9.18 2.79 -4.41
N HIS A 46 -10.13 1.85 -4.36
CA HIS A 46 -11.20 1.86 -3.36
C HIS A 46 -10.67 1.78 -1.92
N VAL A 47 -9.48 1.17 -1.73
CA VAL A 47 -8.79 1.11 -0.43
C VAL A 47 -7.81 2.28 -0.29
N GLY A 48 -7.00 2.56 -1.29
CA GLY A 48 -5.91 3.53 -1.25
C GLY A 48 -6.36 5.00 -1.35
N LYS A 49 -7.53 5.24 -1.96
CA LYS A 49 -8.22 6.53 -2.12
C LYS A 49 -9.73 6.37 -1.85
N PRO A 50 -10.15 6.02 -0.61
CA PRO A 50 -11.54 5.67 -0.33
C PRO A 50 -12.55 6.79 -0.59
N GLU A 51 -12.11 8.04 -0.68
CA GLU A 51 -12.95 9.19 -0.98
C GLU A 51 -13.66 9.07 -2.34
N ILE A 52 -13.19 8.19 -3.23
CA ILE A 52 -13.81 7.95 -4.52
C ILE A 52 -15.20 7.31 -4.40
N ASP A 53 -15.45 6.59 -3.31
CA ASP A 53 -16.71 5.88 -3.02
C ASP A 53 -17.68 6.70 -2.16
N LEU A 54 -17.33 7.96 -1.89
CA LEU A 54 -18.09 8.87 -1.04
C LEU A 54 -18.56 10.08 -1.83
N ASP A 55 -19.56 10.78 -1.28
CA ASP A 55 -20.02 12.06 -1.81
C ASP A 55 -18.82 13.03 -1.90
N PRO A 56 -18.57 13.65 -3.07
CA PRO A 56 -17.43 14.56 -3.26
C PRO A 56 -17.41 15.78 -2.34
N THR A 57 -18.52 16.09 -1.66
CA THR A 57 -18.60 17.17 -0.68
C THR A 57 -18.02 16.80 0.69
N ILE A 58 -17.76 15.52 0.95
CA ILE A 58 -17.11 15.05 2.18
C ILE A 58 -15.62 15.41 2.14
N ASP A 59 -15.12 15.99 3.23
CA ASP A 59 -13.71 16.33 3.37
C ASP A 59 -12.82 15.09 3.28
N LEU A 60 -11.67 15.21 2.60
CA LEU A 60 -10.75 14.11 2.35
C LEU A 60 -10.19 13.48 3.64
N TYR A 61 -10.14 14.25 4.73
CA TYR A 61 -9.63 13.83 6.03
C TYR A 61 -10.74 13.47 7.02
N ASP A 62 -12.00 13.44 6.57
CA ASP A 62 -13.12 13.03 7.39
C ASP A 62 -12.96 11.55 7.83
N PRO A 63 -13.23 11.20 9.10
CA PRO A 63 -13.17 9.82 9.59
C PRO A 63 -13.88 8.79 8.70
N ARG A 64 -14.98 9.19 8.05
CA ARG A 64 -15.74 8.34 7.12
C ARG A 64 -14.92 7.86 5.93
N VAL A 65 -13.93 8.63 5.47
CA VAL A 65 -13.01 8.23 4.40
C VAL A 65 -12.16 7.03 4.86
N TYR A 66 -11.59 7.10 6.07
CA TYR A 66 -10.79 6.01 6.60
C TYR A 66 -11.62 4.76 6.90
N GLU A 67 -12.84 4.94 7.42
CA GLU A 67 -13.79 3.85 7.63
C GLU A 67 -14.18 3.16 6.33
N LYS A 68 -14.43 3.93 5.27
CA LYS A 68 -14.70 3.39 3.93
C LYS A 68 -13.51 2.59 3.39
N GLY A 69 -12.29 3.07 3.58
CA GLY A 69 -11.08 2.33 3.18
C GLY A 69 -10.95 0.98 3.90
N ARG A 70 -11.28 0.93 5.20
CA ARG A 70 -11.35 -0.31 5.97
C ARG A 70 -12.44 -1.25 5.44
N GLU A 71 -13.65 -0.73 5.20
CA GLU A 71 -14.77 -1.50 4.66
C GLU A 71 -14.41 -2.15 3.32
N ASN A 72 -13.83 -1.37 2.41
CA ASN A 72 -13.41 -1.84 1.09
C ASN A 72 -12.29 -2.90 1.18
N LEU A 73 -11.32 -2.73 2.10
CA LEU A 73 -10.28 -3.73 2.32
C LEU A 73 -10.86 -5.03 2.85
N MET A 74 -11.74 -4.95 3.85
CA MET A 74 -12.40 -6.13 4.42
C MET A 74 -13.25 -6.84 3.37
N LYS A 75 -13.96 -6.10 2.52
CA LYS A 75 -14.72 -6.67 1.40
C LYS A 75 -13.84 -7.50 0.47
N LEU A 76 -12.66 -7.01 0.09
CA LEU A 76 -11.73 -7.78 -0.75
C LEU A 76 -11.26 -9.08 -0.06
N ILE A 77 -11.11 -9.06 1.27
CA ILE A 77 -10.71 -10.24 2.05
C ILE A 77 -11.88 -11.23 2.17
N ASP A 78 -13.06 -10.75 2.56
CA ASP A 78 -14.26 -11.55 2.81
C ASP A 78 -14.79 -12.20 1.53
N ASP A 79 -14.69 -11.51 0.39
CA ASP A 79 -15.02 -12.05 -0.93
C ASP A 79 -13.95 -13.04 -1.45
N GLY A 80 -12.87 -13.25 -0.71
CA GLY A 80 -11.77 -14.14 -1.07
C GLY A 80 -10.97 -13.67 -2.29
N VAL A 81 -10.98 -12.36 -2.56
CA VAL A 81 -10.14 -11.72 -3.59
C VAL A 81 -8.71 -11.61 -3.09
N LEU A 82 -8.54 -11.08 -1.88
CA LEU A 82 -7.29 -11.09 -1.12
C LEU A 82 -7.28 -12.28 -0.17
N VAL A 83 -6.21 -13.08 -0.21
CA VAL A 83 -6.04 -14.25 0.66
C VAL A 83 -4.75 -14.11 1.43
N GLN A 84 -4.80 -14.46 2.72
CA GLN A 84 -3.61 -14.48 3.56
C GLN A 84 -2.76 -15.72 3.26
N ASP A 85 -1.45 -15.54 3.13
CA ASP A 85 -0.54 -16.69 3.02
C ASP A 85 -0.51 -17.51 4.33
N PRO A 86 -0.37 -18.85 4.24
CA PRO A 86 -0.46 -19.73 5.40
C PRO A 86 0.72 -19.56 6.35
N GLU A 87 1.91 -19.20 5.84
CA GLU A 87 3.14 -19.03 6.61
C GLU A 87 3.86 -17.74 6.22
N PRO A 88 4.76 -17.22 7.08
CA PRO A 88 5.51 -16.00 6.77
C PRO A 88 6.47 -16.26 5.60
N TYR A 89 6.42 -15.40 4.59
CA TYR A 89 7.33 -15.45 3.44
C TYR A 89 8.09 -14.15 3.25
N PHE A 90 9.23 -14.25 2.57
CA PHE A 90 9.78 -13.13 1.81
C PHE A 90 9.19 -13.19 0.41
N TYR A 91 8.81 -12.03 -0.13
CA TYR A 91 8.21 -11.95 -1.46
C TYR A 91 9.21 -11.36 -2.45
N VAL A 92 9.12 -11.79 -3.70
CA VAL A 92 9.90 -11.20 -4.79
C VAL A 92 9.08 -10.08 -5.42
N TRP A 93 9.68 -8.90 -5.54
CA TRP A 93 9.13 -7.78 -6.28
C TRP A 93 9.99 -7.52 -7.51
N SER A 94 9.34 -7.17 -8.62
CA SER A 94 10.04 -6.75 -9.83
C SER A 94 9.32 -5.60 -10.50
N GLN A 95 10.07 -4.65 -11.04
CA GLN A 95 9.54 -3.58 -11.88
C GLN A 95 10.45 -3.38 -13.09
N THR A 96 9.84 -3.28 -14.27
CA THR A 96 10.54 -2.98 -15.52
C THR A 96 10.18 -1.57 -15.98
N MET A 97 11.18 -0.70 -16.09
CA MET A 97 11.01 0.66 -16.60
C MET A 97 12.15 1.01 -17.54
N GLY A 98 11.84 1.57 -18.72
CA GLY A 98 12.84 1.95 -19.72
C GLY A 98 13.74 0.78 -20.18
N GLY A 99 13.20 -0.44 -20.25
CA GLY A 99 13.95 -1.64 -20.62
C GLY A 99 14.86 -2.23 -19.53
N ARG A 100 14.87 -1.64 -18.33
CA ARG A 100 15.63 -2.15 -17.17
C ARG A 100 14.69 -2.77 -16.15
N THR A 101 14.97 -4.00 -15.75
CA THR A 101 14.27 -4.68 -14.66
C THR A 101 15.03 -4.50 -13.35
N GLN A 102 14.34 -4.01 -12.32
CA GLN A 102 14.79 -4.05 -10.93
C GLN A 102 14.07 -5.20 -10.23
N ILE A 103 14.81 -5.95 -9.42
CA ILE A 103 14.29 -7.05 -8.61
C ILE A 103 14.65 -6.75 -7.16
N GLY A 104 13.72 -6.98 -6.25
CA GLY A 104 13.90 -6.78 -4.82
C GLY A 104 13.15 -7.81 -4.00
N LEU A 105 13.38 -7.77 -2.69
CA LEU A 105 12.63 -8.56 -1.72
C LEU A 105 11.68 -7.65 -0.94
N VAL A 106 10.48 -8.16 -0.64
CA VAL A 106 9.51 -7.51 0.24
C VAL A 106 9.43 -8.29 1.55
N GLY A 107 9.45 -7.54 2.65
CA GLY A 107 9.44 -8.04 4.02
C GLY A 107 9.31 -6.87 5.00
N CYS A 108 9.36 -7.17 6.29
CA CYS A 108 9.26 -6.17 7.35
C CYS A 108 10.66 -5.69 7.76
N ALA A 109 10.86 -4.38 7.77
CA ALA A 109 12.07 -3.73 8.30
C ALA A 109 11.83 -3.24 9.74
N SER A 110 12.89 -3.23 10.56
CA SER A 110 12.80 -2.78 11.96
C SER A 110 12.66 -1.26 12.07
N VAL A 111 11.63 -0.83 12.82
CA VAL A 111 11.44 0.57 13.22
C VAL A 111 12.56 1.01 14.15
N ASP A 112 13.07 0.15 15.03
CA ASP A 112 14.20 0.48 15.90
C ASP A 112 15.47 0.77 15.10
N ASP A 113 15.70 0.03 14.01
CA ASP A 113 16.86 0.28 13.15
C ASP A 113 16.73 1.60 12.37
N TYR A 114 15.50 2.06 12.10
CA TYR A 114 15.22 3.39 11.58
C TYR A 114 15.44 4.50 12.63
N TRP A 115 15.04 4.28 13.89
CA TRP A 115 15.26 5.24 14.98
C TRP A 115 16.73 5.38 15.34
N ASN A 116 17.49 4.28 15.29
CA ASN A 116 18.92 4.23 15.60
C ASN A 116 19.81 4.51 14.38
N ASP A 117 19.27 5.12 13.33
CA ASP A 117 19.97 5.52 12.10
C ASP A 117 20.79 4.41 11.41
N LYS A 118 20.44 3.13 11.61
CA LYS A 118 20.99 2.02 10.81
C LYS A 118 20.34 1.97 9.44
N ILE A 119 19.03 2.22 9.36
CA ILE A 119 18.33 2.54 8.12
C ILE A 119 18.42 4.04 7.91
N LYS A 120 18.97 4.47 6.77
CA LYS A 120 19.21 5.89 6.48
C LYS A 120 17.96 6.55 5.91
N LYS A 121 17.67 7.75 6.40
CA LYS A 121 16.59 8.62 5.96
C LYS A 121 17.10 9.46 4.79
N HIS A 122 16.31 9.58 3.73
CA HIS A 122 16.72 10.27 2.50
C HIS A 122 15.88 11.53 2.21
N GLU A 123 14.78 11.75 2.93
CA GLU A 123 13.89 12.88 2.70
C GLU A 123 13.21 13.36 3.99
N LYS A 124 12.67 14.59 3.93
CA LYS A 124 11.73 15.12 4.92
C LYS A 124 10.32 15.03 4.34
N THR A 125 9.40 14.59 5.17
CA THR A 125 7.99 14.41 4.87
C THR A 125 7.17 15.58 5.42
N ARG A 126 5.96 15.79 4.88
CA ARG A 126 5.04 16.80 5.40
C ARG A 126 4.10 16.17 6.43
N LYS A 127 3.95 16.81 7.57
CA LYS A 127 3.18 16.30 8.72
C LYS A 127 1.72 15.96 8.38
N ASP A 128 1.08 16.78 7.56
CA ASP A 128 -0.30 16.56 7.10
C ASP A 128 -0.44 15.26 6.31
N LYS A 129 0.50 14.98 5.39
CA LYS A 129 0.53 13.72 4.64
C LYS A 129 0.86 12.52 5.53
N GLU A 130 1.74 12.68 6.51
CA GLU A 130 2.06 11.61 7.47
C GLU A 130 0.85 11.23 8.31
N GLU A 131 0.14 12.22 8.85
CA GLU A 131 -1.02 12.01 9.71
C GLU A 131 -2.15 11.32 8.96
N ASP A 132 -2.41 11.72 7.71
CA ASP A 132 -3.37 11.06 6.83
C ASP A 132 -3.04 9.57 6.64
N ARG A 133 -1.78 9.25 6.32
CA ARG A 133 -1.34 7.86 6.14
C ARG A 133 -1.34 7.07 7.44
N CYS A 134 -1.00 7.69 8.57
CA CYS A 134 -1.11 7.07 9.89
C CYS A 134 -2.57 6.71 10.22
N ASN A 135 -3.52 7.61 9.94
CA ASN A 135 -4.94 7.32 10.12
C ASN A 135 -5.40 6.19 9.19
N HIS A 136 -5.03 6.22 7.91
CA HIS A 136 -5.35 5.14 6.98
C HIS A 136 -4.85 3.77 7.49
N VAL A 137 -3.60 3.67 7.94
CA VAL A 137 -3.05 2.43 8.52
C VAL A 137 -3.78 2.04 9.81
N ARG A 138 -4.11 3.01 10.67
CA ARG A 138 -4.79 2.76 11.95
C ARG A 138 -6.21 2.22 11.78
N TYR A 139 -6.98 2.75 10.83
CA TYR A 139 -8.34 2.29 10.57
C TYR A 139 -8.37 0.96 9.80
N THR A 140 -7.52 0.81 8.79
CA THR A 140 -7.44 -0.45 8.01
C THR A 140 -6.76 -1.58 8.76
N ASN A 141 -5.96 -1.25 9.79
CA ASN A 141 -5.04 -2.16 10.46
C ASN A 141 -4.11 -2.90 9.47
N ALA A 142 -3.70 -2.20 8.40
CA ALA A 142 -2.91 -2.76 7.32
C ALA A 142 -1.85 -1.76 6.79
N HIS A 143 -0.68 -2.28 6.45
CA HIS A 143 0.34 -1.51 5.72
C HIS A 143 0.10 -1.63 4.21
N THR A 144 -0.58 -0.64 3.64
CA THR A 144 -0.98 -0.61 2.23
C THR A 144 -0.02 0.16 1.32
N GLY A 145 1.01 0.80 1.89
CA GLY A 145 2.02 1.57 1.16
C GLY A 145 3.43 1.15 1.58
N PRO A 146 4.06 0.17 0.91
CA PRO A 146 5.41 -0.25 1.23
C PRO A 146 6.42 0.86 0.93
N ILE A 147 7.44 1.00 1.78
CA ILE A 147 8.59 1.87 1.50
C ILE A 147 9.62 1.13 0.66
N PHE A 148 10.38 1.88 -0.14
CA PHE A 148 11.48 1.34 -0.90
C PHE A 148 12.80 1.55 -0.15
N LEU A 149 13.55 0.47 0.05
CA LEU A 149 14.89 0.51 0.62
C LEU A 149 15.89 0.03 -0.43
N THR A 150 17.05 0.67 -0.48
CA THR A 150 18.17 0.24 -1.30
C THR A 150 19.38 0.01 -0.41
N TYR A 151 20.26 -0.88 -0.85
CA TYR A 151 21.55 -1.11 -0.24
C TYR A 151 22.61 -1.06 -1.33
N ARG A 152 23.85 -0.72 -0.96
CA ARG A 152 24.96 -0.89 -1.89
C ARG A 152 25.16 -2.37 -2.09
N ASP A 153 25.11 -2.79 -3.34
CA ASP A 153 25.63 -4.09 -3.71
C ASP A 153 27.10 -4.11 -3.28
N ASN A 154 27.46 -5.06 -2.42
CA ASN A 154 28.81 -5.20 -1.92
C ASN A 154 29.37 -6.43 -2.64
N PRO A 155 30.09 -6.28 -3.77
CA PRO A 155 30.72 -7.40 -4.45
C PRO A 155 31.75 -8.10 -3.54
#